data_AF-A0A931APH2-F1
#
_entry.id   AF-A0A931APH2-F1
#
_cell.length_a   1.000
_cell.length_b   1.000
_cell.length_c   1.000
_cell.angle_alpha   90.00
_cell.angle_beta   90.00
_cell.angle_gamma   90.00
#
_symmetry.space_group_name_H-M   'P 1'
#
loop_
_entity.id
_entity.type
_entity.pdbx_description
1 polymer ?
#
loop_
_entity_poly.entity_id
_entity_poly.type
_entity_poly.pdbx_seq_one_letter_code
_entity_poly.pdbx_strand_id
1 'polypeptide(L)'
;MEVKEIYQHKSKDIDSKIFKLDNGRLIIKHSSSQTEKLNIKQWEEINYIPDDYYLVDRELNKSEKRAIKRFISKIPDLDKERSLPEKLIDRVKGLFNL
;
A
#
# COMPACT_ATOMS: atom_id res chain seq x y z
N MET A 1 0.29 3.09 -12.87
CA MET A 1 -0.12 3.00 -11.46
C MET A 1 -0.68 4.36 -11.05
N GLU A 2 -1.99 4.48 -11.21
CA GLU A 2 -2.78 5.66 -10.87
C GLU A 2 -3.71 5.35 -9.68
N VAL A 3 -4.16 6.38 -8.96
CA VAL A 3 -5.15 6.22 -7.88
C VAL A 3 -6.54 6.29 -8.50
N LYS A 4 -7.36 5.26 -8.27
CA LYS A 4 -8.76 5.21 -8.71
C LYS A 4 -9.74 5.73 -7.67
N GLU A 5 -9.52 5.36 -6.40
CA GLU A 5 -10.45 5.66 -5.32
C GLU A 5 -9.71 6.24 -4.11
N ILE A 6 -10.33 7.20 -3.44
CA ILE A 6 -9.80 7.82 -2.24
C ILE A 6 -10.82 7.64 -1.13
N TYR A 7 -10.40 6.98 -0.05
CA TYR A 7 -11.19 6.85 1.14
C TYR A 7 -10.62 7.74 2.23
N GLN A 8 -11.50 8.28 3.07
CA GLN A 8 -11.11 9.14 4.17
C GLN A 8 -11.78 8.67 5.46
N HIS A 9 -11.02 8.77 6.54
CA HIS A 9 -11.54 8.73 7.89
C HIS A 9 -11.26 10.10 8.53
N LYS A 10 -12.27 10.62 9.24
CA LYS A 10 -12.15 11.85 10.04
C LYS A 10 -12.69 11.59 11.43
N SER A 11 -11.83 11.75 12.41
CA SER A 11 -12.18 11.71 13.83
C SER A 11 -11.55 12.91 14.55
N LYS A 12 -11.99 13.20 15.77
CA LYS A 12 -11.42 14.27 16.59
C LYS A 12 -9.91 14.08 16.82
N ASP A 13 -9.47 12.83 16.90
CA ASP A 13 -8.10 12.48 17.27
C ASP A 13 -7.22 12.04 16.10
N ILE A 14 -7.86 11.59 15.02
CA ILE A 14 -7.23 10.84 13.94
C ILE A 14 -7.86 11.20 12.60
N ASP A 15 -7.02 11.69 11.69
CA ASP A 15 -7.36 11.85 10.28
C ASP A 15 -6.45 10.95 9.44
N SER A 16 -7.04 10.15 8.56
CA SER A 16 -6.30 9.23 7.70
C SER A 16 -6.97 9.09 6.36
N LYS A 17 -6.18 8.71 5.35
CA LYS A 17 -6.64 8.55 3.98
C LYS A 17 -6.11 7.26 3.38
N ILE A 18 -6.96 6.52 2.68
CA ILE A 18 -6.56 5.34 1.92
C ILE A 18 -6.69 5.67 0.44
N PHE A 19 -5.66 5.33 -0.33
CA PHE A 19 -5.60 5.51 -1.78
C PHE A 19 -5.57 4.12 -2.42
N LYS A 20 -6.61 3.79 -3.18
CA LYS A 20 -6.68 2.55 -3.95
C LYS A 20 -6.16 2.78 -5.35
N LEU A 21 -5.19 1.96 -5.74
CA LEU A 21 -4.54 2.04 -7.04
C LEU A 21 -5.30 1.24 -8.10
N ASP A 22 -5.01 1.54 -9.36
CA ASP A 22 -5.55 0.86 -10.55
C ASP A 22 -5.33 -0.66 -10.56
N ASN A 23 -4.25 -1.14 -9.97
CA ASN A 23 -3.88 -2.55 -9.80
C ASN A 23 -4.43 -3.20 -8.51
N GLY A 24 -5.27 -2.49 -7.75
CA GLY A 24 -5.89 -3.03 -6.54
C GLY A 24 -5.09 -2.86 -5.24
N ARG A 25 -3.84 -2.38 -5.30
CA ARG A 25 -3.04 -2.06 -4.10
C ARG A 25 -3.67 -0.92 -3.31
N LEU A 26 -3.52 -0.95 -1.98
CA LEU A 26 -4.05 0.06 -1.08
C LEU A 26 -2.91 0.72 -0.29
N ILE A 27 -2.84 2.04 -0.34
CA ILE A 27 -1.85 2.82 0.40
C ILE A 27 -2.58 3.68 1.43
N ILE A 28 -2.22 3.56 2.69
CA ILE A 28 -2.71 4.46 3.75
C ILE A 28 -1.71 5.58 4.01
N LYS A 29 -2.24 6.77 4.22
CA LYS A 29 -1.55 7.91 4.80
C LYS A 29 -2.13 8.20 6.18
N HIS A 30 -1.30 8.02 7.20
CA HIS A 30 -1.62 8.36 8.59
C HIS A 30 -1.39 9.86 8.85
N SER A 31 -2.12 10.43 9.79
CA SER A 31 -1.86 11.79 10.28
C SER A 31 -0.55 11.85 11.05
N SER A 32 0.06 13.05 11.12
CA SER A 32 1.26 13.25 11.95
C SER A 32 1.03 12.89 13.42
N SER A 33 -0.17 13.19 13.95
CA SER A 33 -0.52 12.83 15.33
C SER A 33 -0.51 11.32 15.56
N GLN A 34 -1.04 10.53 14.62
CA GLN A 34 -0.96 9.07 14.72
C GLN A 34 0.47 8.56 14.64
N THR A 35 1.27 9.09 13.72
CA THR A 35 2.66 8.64 13.57
C THR A 35 3.49 8.89 14.82
N GLU A 36 3.27 10.02 15.50
CA GLU A 36 3.95 10.35 16.75
C GLU A 36 3.45 9.50 17.93
N LYS A 37 2.13 9.38 18.09
CA LYS A 37 1.52 8.64 19.21
C LYS A 37 1.79 7.13 19.15
N LEU A 38 1.74 6.55 17.94
CA LEU A 38 1.82 5.11 17.74
C LEU A 38 3.19 4.65 17.24
N ASN A 39 4.11 5.58 16.98
CA ASN A 39 5.43 5.31 16.40
C ASN A 39 5.37 4.46 15.10
N ILE A 40 4.40 4.78 14.25
CA ILE A 40 4.17 4.11 12.95
C ILE A 40 4.66 4.96 11.78
N LYS A 41 4.83 4.35 10.60
CA LYS A 41 5.22 5.12 9.41
C LYS A 41 4.06 5.97 8.94
N GLN A 42 4.36 7.10 8.32
CA GLN A 42 3.32 7.97 7.75
C GLN A 42 2.60 7.34 6.54
N TRP A 43 3.31 6.53 5.77
CA TRP A 43 2.81 5.87 4.56
C TRP A 43 3.05 4.38 4.65
N GLU A 44 2.01 3.60 4.46
CA GLU A 44 2.04 2.13 4.57
C GLU A 44 1.15 1.50 3.50
N GLU A 45 1.45 0.26 3.14
CA GLU A 45 0.58 -0.55 2.29
C GLU A 45 -0.30 -1.42 3.18
N ILE A 46 -1.58 -1.50 2.84
CA ILE A 46 -2.58 -2.27 3.58
C ILE A 46 -3.31 -3.22 2.64
N ASN A 47 -4.00 -4.22 3.19
CA ASN A 47 -4.67 -5.25 2.40
C ASN A 47 -6.21 -5.14 2.43
N TYR A 48 -6.76 -4.20 3.20
CA TYR A 48 -8.20 -3.99 3.31
C TYR A 48 -8.51 -2.52 3.62
N ILE A 49 -9.75 -2.11 3.39
CA ILE A 49 -10.27 -0.78 3.76
C ILE A 49 -11.12 -0.99 5.03
N PRO A 50 -10.79 -0.36 6.16
CA PRO A 50 -11.62 -0.45 7.36
C PRO A 50 -13.01 0.19 7.16
N ASP A 51 -14.03 -0.34 7.83
CA ASP A 51 -15.44 0.03 7.63
C ASP A 51 -15.75 1.50 7.99
N ASP A 52 -14.93 2.12 8.82
CA ASP A 52 -15.06 3.51 9.27
C ASP A 52 -14.49 4.53 8.27
N TYR A 53 -14.05 4.07 7.09
CA TYR A 53 -13.62 4.92 5.98
C TYR A 53 -14.73 5.09 4.95
N TYR A 54 -14.93 6.33 4.50
CA TYR A 54 -15.90 6.66 3.47
C TYR A 54 -15.23 7.10 2.17
N LEU A 55 -15.83 6.76 1.03
CA LEU A 55 -15.35 7.17 -0.29
C LEU A 55 -15.51 8.69 -0.46
N VAL A 56 -14.50 9.34 -1.00
CA VAL A 56 -14.51 10.78 -1.29
C VAL A 56 -14.31 10.99 -2.79
N ASP A 57 -15.28 11.65 -3.43
CA ASP A 57 -15.17 12.03 -4.83
C ASP A 57 -14.32 13.32 -4.96
N ARG A 58 -13.03 13.13 -5.20
CA ARG A 58 -12.09 14.23 -5.48
C ARG A 58 -10.85 13.72 -6.20
N GLU A 59 -10.16 14.64 -6.85
CA GLU A 59 -8.83 14.37 -7.38
C GLU A 59 -7.73 14.44 -6.30
N LEU A 60 -6.63 13.74 -6.57
CA LEU A 60 -5.39 13.91 -5.82
C LEU A 60 -4.82 15.30 -6.03
N ASN A 61 -4.38 15.93 -4.94
CA ASN A 61 -3.60 17.16 -5.06
C ASN A 61 -2.15 16.86 -5.52
N LYS A 62 -1.43 17.89 -5.96
CA LYS A 62 -0.05 17.76 -6.45
C LYS A 62 0.91 17.12 -5.44
N SER A 63 0.72 17.37 -4.15
CA SER A 63 1.56 16.82 -3.08
C SER A 63 1.30 15.32 -2.89
N GLU A 64 0.04 14.91 -2.84
CA GLU A 64 -0.40 13.51 -2.77
C GLU A 64 0.11 12.72 -3.97
N LYS A 65 -0.07 13.24 -5.21
CA LYS A 65 0.46 12.62 -6.44
C LYS A 65 1.96 12.34 -6.34
N ARG A 66 2.74 13.33 -5.87
CA ARG A 66 4.21 13.20 -5.74
C ARG A 66 4.60 12.20 -4.66
N ALA A 67 3.93 12.22 -3.51
CA ALA A 67 4.23 11.33 -2.39
C ALA A 67 3.92 9.87 -2.75
N ILE A 68 2.75 9.61 -3.33
CA ILE A 68 2.33 8.27 -3.76
C ILE A 68 3.28 7.72 -4.82
N LYS A 69 3.65 8.53 -5.83
CA LYS A 69 4.62 8.11 -6.86
C LYS A 69 5.97 7.72 -6.25
N ARG A 70 6.47 8.49 -5.28
CA ARG A 70 7.72 8.17 -4.56
C ARG A 70 7.60 6.91 -3.73
N PHE A 71 6.47 6.69 -3.06
CA PHE A 71 6.23 5.51 -2.24
C PHE A 71 6.20 4.25 -3.11
N ILE A 72 5.43 4.28 -4.19
CA ILE A 72 5.35 3.17 -5.16
C ILE A 72 6.72 2.86 -5.75
N SER A 73 7.51 3.87 -6.15
CA SER A 73 8.84 3.63 -6.72
C SER A 73 9.85 2.98 -5.77
N LYS A 74 9.61 3.05 -4.45
CA LYS A 74 10.49 2.46 -3.44
C LYS A 74 10.12 1.03 -3.10
N ILE A 75 8.88 0.63 -3.35
CA ILE A 75 8.42 -0.74 -3.11
C ILE A 75 8.64 -1.50 -4.41
N PRO A 76 9.50 -2.55 -4.43
CA PRO A 76 9.62 -3.38 -5.63
C PRO A 76 8.24 -3.92 -6.00
N ASP A 77 7.90 -3.86 -7.29
CA ASP A 77 6.67 -4.48 -7.80
C ASP A 77 6.72 -5.98 -7.49
N LEU A 78 5.98 -6.40 -6.46
CA LEU A 78 5.78 -7.81 -6.11
C LEU A 78 5.12 -8.61 -7.26
N ASP A 79 4.59 -7.91 -8.27
CA ASP A 79 4.04 -8.51 -9.49
C ASP A 79 5.11 -8.98 -10.49
N LYS A 80 6.41 -8.67 -10.29
CA LYS A 80 7.47 -9.11 -11.20
C LYS A 80 8.16 -10.43 -10.85
N GLU A 81 7.86 -11.06 -9.71
CA GLU A 81 8.49 -12.33 -9.33
C GLU A 81 7.46 -13.39 -8.92
N ARG A 82 6.67 -13.84 -9.91
CA ARG A 82 6.05 -15.18 -9.90
C ARG A 82 6.88 -16.22 -10.65
N SER A 83 8.19 -16.05 -10.71
CA SER A 83 9.10 -17.20 -10.84
C SER A 83 9.99 -17.23 -9.61
N LEU A 84 9.81 -18.27 -8.78
CA LEU A 84 10.88 -18.70 -7.90
C LEU A 84 12.15 -18.82 -8.75
N PRO A 85 13.33 -18.43 -8.25
CA PRO A 85 14.58 -18.65 -8.96
C PRO A 85 14.63 -20.13 -9.37
N GLU A 86 14.86 -20.46 -10.64
CA GLU A 86 14.87 -21.85 -11.13
C GLU A 86 15.72 -22.78 -10.24
N LYS A 87 16.80 -22.21 -9.67
CA LYS A 87 17.70 -22.86 -8.71
C LYS A 87 17.01 -23.39 -7.44
N LEU A 88 15.93 -22.76 -6.96
CA LEU A 88 15.15 -23.23 -5.81
C LEU A 88 14.21 -24.38 -6.20
N ILE A 89 13.66 -24.35 -7.42
CA ILE A 89 12.80 -25.43 -7.94
C ILE A 89 13.62 -26.71 -8.13
N ASP A 90 14.83 -26.60 -8.68
CA ASP A 90 15.71 -27.76 -8.87
C ASP A 90 16.17 -28.38 -7.55
N ARG A 91 16.40 -27.56 -6.51
CA ARG A 91 16.79 -28.05 -5.19
C ARG A 91 15.67 -28.84 -4.49
N VAL A 92 14.41 -28.43 -4.70
CA VAL A 92 13.25 -29.12 -4.14
C VAL A 92 12.97 -30.42 -4.91
N LYS A 93 13.11 -30.44 -6.25
CA LYS A 93 12.97 -31.67 -7.04
C LYS A 93 13.99 -32.75 -6.65
N GLY A 94 15.21 -32.36 -6.29
CA GLY A 94 16.23 -33.29 -5.80
C GLY A 94 15.94 -33.92 -4.43
N LEU A 95 15.04 -33.33 -3.63
CA LEU A 95 14.67 -33.83 -2.30
C LEU A 95 13.51 -34.82 -2.31
N PHE A 96 12.70 -34.84 -3.38
CA PHE A 96 11.54 -35.74 -3.51
C PHE A 96 11.79 -36.96 -4.43
N ASN A 97 13.00 -37.10 -4.98
CA ASN A 97 13.43 -38.24 -5.80
C ASN A 97 14.39 -39.18 -5.05
N LEU A 98 14.15 -39.42 -3.76
CA LEU A 98 14.86 -40.41 -2.94
C LEU A 98 13.86 -41.38 -2.30
#